data_AF-A0A928P334-F1
#
_entry.id   AF-A0A928P334-F1
#
_cell.length_a   1.000
_cell.length_b   1.000
_cell.length_c   1.000
_cell.angle_alpha   90.00
_cell.angle_beta   90.00
_cell.angle_gamma   90.00
#
_symmetry.space_group_name_H-M   'P 1'
#
loop_
_entity.id
_entity.type
_entity.pdbx_description
1 polymer ?
#
loop_
_entity_poly.entity_id
_entity_poly.type
_entity_poly.pdbx_seq_one_letter_code
_entity_poly.pdbx_strand_id
1 'polypeptide(L)'
;MMKHIGKVVGNTEQARPLVIGKDTVYVHTNIEPVEKDGKVVEDLFSYDEVQYGKDEYIELMAHKNADLEAGLTDTQLALCELYESMGV
;
A
#
# COMPACT_ATOMS: atom_id res chain seq x y z
N MET A 1 9.96 10.78 8.55
CA MET A 1 10.06 11.30 7.18
C MET A 1 10.23 10.13 6.24
N MET A 2 9.32 10.04 5.27
CA MET A 2 9.30 9.09 4.17
C MET A 2 10.66 9.00 3.47
N LYS A 3 11.06 7.77 3.14
CA LYS A 3 12.26 7.48 2.34
C LYS A 3 11.93 6.54 1.20
N HIS A 4 12.23 6.97 -0.01
CA HIS A 4 12.27 6.09 -1.17
C HIS A 4 13.60 5.34 -1.18
N ILE A 5 13.56 4.03 -0.96
CA ILE A 5 14.75 3.19 -0.97
C ILE A 5 15.01 2.65 -2.38
N GLY A 6 13.95 2.39 -3.14
CA GLY A 6 14.03 1.77 -4.46
C GLY A 6 14.07 0.25 -4.35
N LYS A 7 14.77 -0.42 -5.27
CA LYS A 7 14.73 -1.87 -5.36
C LYS A 7 15.58 -2.53 -4.27
N VAL A 8 14.95 -3.40 -3.48
CA VAL A 8 15.54 -4.18 -2.39
C VAL A 8 15.35 -5.66 -2.67
N VAL A 9 16.23 -6.50 -2.12
CA VAL A 9 16.11 -7.95 -2.16
C VAL A 9 16.00 -8.46 -0.73
N GLY A 10 15.05 -9.35 -0.46
CA GLY A 10 14.84 -9.95 0.85
C GLY A 10 14.19 -11.32 0.77
N ASN A 11 14.07 -11.96 1.92
CA ASN A 11 13.48 -13.29 2.05
C ASN A 11 11.95 -13.25 2.08
N THR A 12 11.31 -14.42 2.17
CA THR A 12 9.84 -14.55 2.22
C THR A 12 9.21 -13.80 3.39
N GLU A 13 9.90 -13.70 4.54
CA GLU A 13 9.36 -12.98 5.69
C GLU A 13 9.31 -11.47 5.44
N GLN A 14 10.32 -10.95 4.76
CA GLN A 14 10.44 -9.53 4.41
C GLN A 14 9.61 -9.17 3.19
N ALA A 15 9.43 -10.09 2.24
CA ALA A 15 8.70 -9.89 1.00
C ALA A 15 7.17 -9.86 1.21
N ARG A 16 6.69 -8.94 2.05
CA ARG A 16 5.28 -8.71 2.35
C ARG A 16 4.91 -7.28 2.00
N PRO A 17 3.70 -7.01 1.50
CA PRO A 17 3.30 -5.65 1.12
C PRO A 17 3.48 -4.59 2.22
N LEU A 18 3.39 -5.02 3.49
CA LEU A 18 3.56 -4.17 4.66
C LEU A 18 4.31 -4.93 5.75
N VAL A 19 5.42 -4.35 6.23
CA VAL A 19 6.16 -4.85 7.40
C VAL A 19 6.24 -3.76 8.45
N ILE A 20 5.94 -4.10 9.70
CA ILE A 20 5.94 -3.17 10.82
C ILE A 20 7.17 -3.42 11.69
N GLY A 21 8.16 -2.54 11.60
CA GLY A 21 9.34 -2.56 12.45
C GLY A 21 9.08 -1.97 13.84
N LYS A 22 10.13 -1.60 14.57
CA LYS A 22 9.98 -0.93 15.88
C LYS A 22 9.48 0.51 15.76
N ASP A 23 10.10 1.29 14.88
CA ASP A 23 9.79 2.72 14.69
C ASP A 23 9.50 3.08 13.21
N THR A 24 9.60 2.07 12.33
CA THR A 24 9.50 2.22 10.87
C THR A 24 8.43 1.30 10.31
N VAL A 25 7.70 1.77 9.30
CA VAL A 25 6.82 0.98 8.45
C VAL A 25 7.46 0.83 7.08
N TYR A 26 7.59 -0.40 6.60
CA TYR A 26 8.14 -0.74 5.29
C TYR A 26 6.98 -1.12 4.38
N VAL A 27 6.85 -0.40 3.27
CA VAL A 27 5.86 -0.67 2.23
C VAL A 27 6.59 -1.24 1.03
N HIS A 28 6.19 -2.43 0.60
CA HIS A 28 6.79 -3.12 -0.53
C HIS A 28 5.78 -3.25 -1.67
N THR A 29 6.22 -2.88 -2.87
CA THR A 29 5.45 -3.04 -4.11
C THR A 29 6.26 -3.82 -5.13
N ASN A 30 5.60 -4.36 -6.16
CA ASN A 30 6.26 -5.10 -7.24
C ASN A 30 7.12 -6.26 -6.70
N ILE A 31 6.56 -7.03 -5.75
CA ILE A 31 7.24 -8.17 -5.13
C ILE A 31 7.31 -9.33 -6.12
N GLU A 32 8.52 -9.72 -6.52
CA GLU A 32 8.78 -10.75 -7.52
C GLU A 32 9.88 -11.70 -7.04
N PRO A 33 9.80 -13.01 -7.33
CA PRO A 33 10.89 -13.93 -7.04
C PRO A 33 12.16 -13.54 -7.82
N VAL A 34 13.33 -13.70 -7.20
CA VAL A 34 14.60 -13.47 -7.88
C VAL A 34 14.94 -14.68 -8.74
N GLU A 35 15.25 -14.44 -10.01
CA GLU A 35 15.76 -15.46 -10.91
C GLU A 35 17.27 -15.32 -11.13
N LYS A 36 17.97 -16.45 -11.17
CA LYS A 36 19.38 -16.55 -11.54
C LYS A 36 19.57 -17.71 -12.49
N ASP A 37 20.20 -17.44 -13.63
CA ASP A 37 20.46 -18.44 -14.69
C ASP A 37 19.18 -19.19 -15.13
N GLY A 38 18.04 -18.48 -15.20
CA GLY A 38 16.74 -19.04 -15.57
C GLY A 38 16.09 -19.94 -14.52
N LYS A 39 16.56 -19.89 -13.27
CA LYS A 39 15.96 -20.60 -12.13
C LYS A 39 15.59 -19.62 -11.02
N VAL A 40 14.39 -19.79 -10.47
CA VAL A 40 13.97 -19.08 -9.25
C VAL A 40 14.89 -19.47 -8.10
N VAL A 41 15.43 -18.46 -7.42
CA VAL A 41 16.20 -18.64 -6.19
C VAL A 41 15.22 -18.81 -5.05
N GLU A 42 15.34 -19.92 -4.32
CA GLU A 42 14.49 -20.20 -3.18
C GLU A 42 14.66 -19.14 -2.08
N ASP A 43 13.54 -18.73 -1.48
CA ASP A 43 13.48 -17.75 -0.39
C ASP A 43 14.14 -16.39 -0.72
N LEU A 44 14.09 -15.95 -1.99
CA LEU A 44 14.66 -14.68 -2.40
C LEU A 44 13.73 -13.93 -3.35
N PHE A 45 13.39 -12.70 -2.97
CA PHE A 45 12.45 -11.84 -3.69
C PHE A 45 13.04 -10.44 -3.85
N SER A 46 12.69 -9.77 -4.95
CA SER A 46 12.96 -8.36 -5.16
C SER A 46 11.66 -7.56 -5.07
N TYR A 47 11.75 -6.34 -4.54
CA TYR A 47 10.61 -5.44 -4.40
C TYR A 47 11.06 -3.99 -4.33
N ASP A 48 10.16 -3.07 -4.70
CA ASP A 48 10.38 -1.64 -4.49
C ASP A 48 9.97 -1.28 -3.06
N GLU A 49 10.87 -0.62 -2.32
CA GLU A 49 10.67 -0.27 -0.93
C GLU A 49 10.52 1.24 -0.72
N VAL A 50 9.50 1.59 0.05
CA VAL A 50 9.33 2.90 0.68
C VAL A 50 9.20 2.72 2.18
N GLN A 51 9.94 3.50 2.94
CA GLN A 51 9.90 3.49 4.40
C GLN A 51 9.26 4.75 4.96
N TYR A 52 8.49 4.60 6.03
CA TYR A 52 7.86 5.70 6.76
C TYR A 52 8.19 5.60 8.24
N GLY A 53 8.22 6.74 8.94
CA GLY A 53 8.08 6.69 10.39
C GLY A 53 6.71 6.12 10.77
N LYS A 54 6.59 5.44 11.90
CA LYS A 54 5.29 4.86 12.32
C LYS A 54 4.18 5.90 12.44
N ASP A 55 4.43 6.97 13.19
CA ASP A 55 3.42 8.01 13.42
C ASP A 55 3.02 8.69 12.11
N GLU A 56 4.00 8.97 11.26
CA GLU A 56 3.80 9.51 9.90
C GLU A 56 2.93 8.57 9.04
N TYR A 57 3.16 7.26 9.11
CA TYR A 57 2.36 6.29 8.35
C TYR A 57 0.93 6.19 8.90
N ILE A 58 0.76 6.24 10.23
CA ILE A 58 -0.56 6.22 10.87
C ILE A 58 -1.36 7.47 10.49
N GLU A 59 -0.75 8.65 10.56
CA GLU A 59 -1.37 9.91 10.11
C GLU A 59 -1.77 9.83 8.63
N LEU A 60 -0.87 9.35 7.77
CA LEU A 60 -1.15 9.17 6.35
C LEU A 60 -2.36 8.24 6.10
N MET A 61 -2.44 7.11 6.83
CA MET A 61 -3.55 6.17 6.69
C MET A 61 -4.85 6.76 7.24
N ALA A 62 -4.81 7.49 8.36
CA ALA A 62 -5.98 8.16 8.92
C ALA A 62 -6.56 9.19 7.93
N HIS A 63 -5.70 10.01 7.31
CA HIS A 63 -6.12 10.96 6.29
C HIS A 63 -6.71 10.26 5.06
N LYS A 64 -6.04 9.23 4.53
CA LYS A 64 -6.56 8.47 3.38
C LYS A 64 -7.91 7.83 3.64
N ASN A 65 -8.12 7.32 4.86
CA ASN A 65 -9.41 6.73 5.23
C ASN A 65 -10.50 7.79 5.33
N ALA A 66 -10.22 8.93 5.96
CA ALA A 66 -11.17 10.04 6.04
C ALA A 66 -11.57 10.56 4.65
N ASP A 67 -10.60 10.72 3.75
CA ASP A 67 -10.84 11.16 2.36
C ASP A 67 -11.66 10.12 1.57
N LEU A 68 -11.38 8.82 1.77
CA LEU A 68 -12.11 7.74 1.13
C LEU A 68 -13.56 7.65 1.63
N GLU A 69 -13.78 7.81 2.94
CA GLU A 69 -15.11 7.83 3.55
C GLU A 69 -15.93 9.03 3.06
N ALA A 70 -15.31 10.21 2.98
CA ALA A 70 -15.94 11.41 2.41
C ALA A 70 -16.33 11.19 0.93
N GLY A 71 -15.39 10.70 0.10
CA GLY A 71 -15.66 10.45 -1.32
C GLY A 71 -16.73 9.38 -1.55
N LEU A 72 -16.81 8.35 -0.69
CA LEU A 72 -17.87 7.35 -0.73
C LEU A 72 -19.23 7.97 -0.40
N THR A 73 -19.28 8.83 0.62
CA THR A 73 -20.51 9.54 1.02
C THR A 73 -21.00 10.45 -0.10
N ASP A 74 -20.11 11.24 -0.71
CA ASP A 74 -20.45 12.11 -1.82
C ASP A 74 -20.97 11.33 -3.03
N THR A 75 -20.35 10.19 -3.33
CA THR A 75 -20.80 9.29 -4.40
C THR A 75 -22.20 8.74 -4.11
N GLN A 76 -22.47 8.35 -2.87
CA GLN A 76 -23.79 7.86 -2.47
C GLN A 76 -24.86 8.94 -2.59
N LEU A 77 -24.57 10.17 -2.17
CA LEU A 77 -25.47 11.30 -2.32
C LEU A 77 -25.78 11.59 -3.80
N ALA A 78 -24.74 11.63 -4.65
CA ALA A 78 -24.92 11.82 -6.09
C ALA A 78 -25.76 10.69 -6.73
N LEU A 79 -25.56 9.44 -6.31
CA LEU A 79 -26.38 8.32 -6.76
C LEU A 79 -27.84 8.47 -6.31
N CYS A 80 -28.08 8.87 -5.07
CA CYS A 80 -29.44 9.15 -4.57
C CYS A 80 -30.13 10.24 -5.41
N GLU A 81 -29.46 11.37 -5.65
CA GLU A 81 -29.99 12.46 -6.47
C GLU A 81 -30.33 11.99 -7.90
N LEU A 82 -29.50 11.13 -8.50
CA LEU A 82 -29.77 10.53 -9.81
C LEU A 82 -31.02 9.64 -9.78
N TYR A 83 -31.14 8.75 -8.80
CA TYR A 83 -32.33 7.88 -8.69
C TYR A 83 -33.61 8.70 -8.46
N GLU A 84 -33.57 9.70 -7.59
CA GLU A 84 -34.68 10.63 -7.36
C GLU A 84 -35.07 11.37 -8.66
N SER A 85 -34.08 11.81 -9.46
CA SER A 85 -34.33 12.47 -10.75
C SER A 85 -34.96 11.57 -11.80
N MET A 86 -34.70 10.26 -11.72
CA MET A 86 -35.29 9.25 -12.59
C MET A 86 -36.70 8.85 -12.16
N GLY A 87 -37.17 9.32 -11.00
CA GLY A 87 -38.50 9.02 -10.46
C GLY A 87 -38.67 7.56 -10.04
N VAL A 88 -37.57 6.89 -9.67
CA VAL A 88 -37.53 5.50 -9.19
C VAL A 88 -37.28 5.46 -7.69
#